data_AF-A0A1C4WYS5-F1
#
_entry.id   AF-A0A1C4WYS5-F1
#
_cell.length_a   1.000
_cell.length_b   1.000
_cell.length_c   1.000
_cell.angle_alpha   90.00
_cell.angle_beta   90.00
_cell.angle_gamma   90.00
#
_symmetry.space_group_name_H-M   'P 1'
#
loop_
_entity.id
_entity.type
_entity.pdbx_description
1 polymer ?
#
loop_
_entity_poly.entity_id
_entity_poly.type
_entity_poly.pdbx_seq_one_letter_code
_entity_poly.pdbx_strand_id
1 'polypeptide(L)'
;MLVDDPDDPRSREVGLDFPREWIEFVDPADAKHVVRADLTWLLSRWTCIFGRGCHGIVAGRAADGCCSHGAFFTDGDDEKRVRAAVKRLTPETWQHFRRGFKNWTENDTIDGKNPARRTATRAADAPCVFLNDADFPGGGGCALHAQALRDGVHPLEYKPDVCWQLPIRRDQDWHKRPDNTKVLISTLAEFDRRGWGAGGHDLDWWCTSSTDAHVGAEPMYISYGPELTALIGAPAYAKLAELCAARLRQGQVAPHPATEA
;
A
#
# COMPACT_ATOMS: atom_id res chain seq x y z
N MET A 1 9.13 9.60 23.13
CA MET A 1 10.37 9.03 23.67
C MET A 1 11.07 8.39 22.49
N LEU A 2 12.21 8.94 22.11
CA LEU A 2 13.06 8.33 21.08
C LEU A 2 13.59 7.03 21.68
N VAL A 3 13.30 5.91 21.02
CA VAL A 3 13.83 4.62 21.40
C VAL A 3 15.24 4.60 20.80
N ASP A 4 16.24 5.05 21.57
CA ASP A 4 17.63 5.20 21.11
C ASP A 4 18.37 3.84 21.09
N ASP A 5 17.87 2.87 20.32
CA ASP A 5 18.62 1.67 19.97
C ASP A 5 18.86 1.66 18.44
N PRO A 6 20.09 1.95 17.96
CA PRO A 6 20.39 1.98 16.53
C PRO A 6 20.24 0.61 15.85
N ASP A 7 20.20 -0.48 16.63
CA ASP A 7 19.97 -1.84 16.12
C ASP A 7 18.48 -2.22 16.08
N ASP A 8 17.58 -1.43 16.70
CA ASP A 8 16.13 -1.58 16.61
C ASP A 8 15.58 -0.78 15.43
N PRO A 9 15.08 -1.42 14.36
CA PRO A 9 14.47 -0.71 13.23
C PRO A 9 13.34 0.26 13.62
N ARG A 10 12.63 0.00 14.73
CA ARG A 10 11.55 0.87 15.22
C ARG A 10 12.06 2.20 15.74
N SER A 11 13.32 2.31 16.14
CA SER A 11 13.94 3.58 16.56
C SER A 11 13.87 4.66 15.48
N ARG A 12 13.80 4.24 14.21
CA ARG A 12 13.73 5.09 13.02
C ARG A 12 12.31 5.52 12.67
N GLU A 13 11.30 5.00 13.36
CA GLU A 13 9.90 5.35 13.18
C GLU A 13 9.48 6.58 13.98
N VAL A 14 8.69 7.45 13.34
CA VAL A 14 8.07 8.60 13.98
C VAL A 14 6.75 8.20 14.66
N GLY A 15 6.36 8.96 15.68
CA GLY A 15 5.07 8.76 16.36
C GLY A 15 3.88 8.96 15.41
N LEU A 16 2.72 8.41 15.75
CA LEU A 16 1.54 8.40 14.86
C LEU A 16 0.64 9.66 14.96
N ASP A 17 0.84 10.49 15.99
CA ASP A 17 -0.05 11.60 16.37
C ASP A 17 0.59 12.98 16.10
N PHE A 18 1.27 13.12 14.96
CA PHE A 18 1.70 14.43 14.45
C PHE A 18 0.55 15.19 13.78
N PRO A 19 0.62 16.54 13.72
CA PRO A 19 -0.35 17.34 12.99
C PRO A 19 -0.45 16.90 11.52
N ARG A 20 -1.67 16.87 10.95
CA ARG A 20 -1.89 16.54 9.54
C ARG A 20 -2.56 17.68 8.82
N GLU A 21 -2.12 17.93 7.59
CA GLU A 21 -2.75 18.86 6.68
C GLU A 21 -3.68 18.11 5.72
N TRP A 22 -4.96 18.49 5.70
CA TRP A 22 -5.97 17.85 4.87
C TRP A 22 -6.53 18.82 3.84
N ILE A 23 -6.82 18.30 2.65
CA ILE A 23 -7.60 19.01 1.64
C ILE A 23 -8.89 18.25 1.33
N GLU A 24 -9.95 18.98 1.00
CA GLU A 24 -11.19 18.42 0.51
C GLU A 24 -11.60 19.14 -0.77
N PHE A 25 -12.00 18.39 -1.79
CA PHE A 25 -12.53 18.95 -3.03
C PHE A 25 -13.54 17.99 -3.69
N VAL A 26 -14.45 18.55 -4.49
CA VAL A 26 -15.41 17.78 -5.27
C VAL A 26 -14.71 17.18 -6.49
N ASP A 27 -14.98 15.92 -6.78
CA ASP A 27 -14.49 15.26 -7.99
C ASP A 27 -15.02 16.00 -9.24
N PRO A 28 -14.13 16.48 -10.13
CA PRO A 28 -14.54 17.16 -11.36
C PRO A 28 -15.46 16.32 -12.27
N ALA A 29 -15.43 14.99 -12.16
CA ALA A 29 -16.25 14.09 -12.95
C ALA A 29 -17.57 13.67 -12.26
N ASP A 30 -17.70 13.89 -10.96
CA ASP A 30 -18.90 13.54 -10.20
C ASP A 30 -19.15 14.51 -9.04
N ALA A 31 -20.16 15.37 -9.19
CA ALA A 31 -20.55 16.34 -8.17
C ALA A 31 -21.06 15.71 -6.86
N LYS A 32 -21.31 14.39 -6.82
CA LYS A 32 -21.67 13.64 -5.61
C LYS A 32 -20.50 12.87 -5.01
N HIS A 33 -19.30 13.00 -5.56
CA HIS A 33 -18.08 12.41 -5.02
C HIS A 33 -17.17 13.53 -4.50
N VAL A 34 -16.68 13.35 -3.28
CA VAL A 34 -15.76 14.25 -2.61
C VAL A 34 -14.49 13.48 -2.29
N VAL A 35 -13.33 14.04 -2.65
CA VAL A 35 -12.03 13.50 -2.28
C VAL A 35 -11.50 14.30 -1.10
N ARG A 36 -11.20 13.61 0.00
CA ARG A 36 -10.49 14.12 1.16
C ARG A 36 -9.10 13.51 1.19
N ALA A 37 -8.04 14.31 1.13
CA ALA A 37 -6.68 13.81 0.95
C ALA A 37 -5.71 14.37 1.99
N ASP A 38 -4.87 13.49 2.53
CA ASP A 38 -3.80 13.80 3.48
C ASP A 38 -2.61 14.41 2.73
N LEU A 39 -2.45 15.72 2.79
CA LEU A 39 -1.33 16.43 2.17
C LEU A 39 -0.03 16.22 2.94
N THR A 40 -0.06 15.93 4.24
CA THR A 40 1.14 15.55 5.00
C THR A 40 1.75 14.30 4.40
N TRP A 41 0.91 13.32 4.07
CA TRP A 41 1.33 12.07 3.44
C TRP A 41 1.70 12.20 1.97
N LEU A 42 0.81 12.78 1.15
CA LEU A 42 0.97 12.79 -0.31
C LEU A 42 2.12 13.69 -0.79
N LEU A 43 2.58 14.61 0.05
CA LEU A 43 3.73 15.46 -0.22
C LEU A 43 5.03 14.95 0.43
N SER A 44 4.95 13.86 1.21
CA SER A 44 6.10 13.22 1.81
C SER A 44 7.06 12.65 0.74
N ARG A 45 8.29 12.36 1.16
CA ARG A 45 9.31 11.69 0.35
C ARG A 45 9.33 10.19 0.56
N TRP A 46 8.23 9.58 0.99
CA TRP A 46 8.17 8.13 1.12
C TRP A 46 8.41 7.44 -0.24
N THR A 47 9.20 6.37 -0.23
CA THR A 47 9.35 5.45 -1.36
C THR A 47 9.52 4.02 -0.86
N CYS A 48 9.07 3.03 -1.64
CA CYS A 48 9.27 1.64 -1.29
C CYS A 48 10.76 1.27 -1.38
N ILE A 49 11.34 0.81 -0.27
CA ILE A 49 12.74 0.37 -0.18
C ILE A 49 12.90 -1.15 -0.09
N PHE A 50 11.90 -1.91 -0.55
CA PHE A 50 12.00 -3.38 -0.61
C PHE A 50 13.25 -3.82 -1.41
N GLY A 51 14.04 -4.74 -0.84
CA GLY A 51 15.32 -5.16 -1.40
C GLY A 51 16.45 -4.11 -1.31
N ARG A 52 16.20 -2.95 -0.68
CA ARG A 52 17.13 -1.81 -0.57
C ARG A 52 17.16 -1.21 0.84
N GLY A 53 17.01 -2.05 1.87
CA GLY A 53 17.02 -1.63 3.29
C GLY A 53 15.68 -1.76 4.01
N CYS A 54 14.65 -2.36 3.39
CA CYS A 54 13.42 -2.72 4.09
C CYS A 54 13.71 -3.75 5.21
N HIS A 55 13.22 -3.47 6.42
CA HIS A 55 13.39 -4.37 7.59
C HIS A 55 12.31 -5.46 7.69
N GLY A 56 11.26 -5.36 6.87
CA GLY A 56 10.13 -6.30 6.90
C GLY A 56 9.19 -6.06 8.08
N ILE A 57 8.04 -6.74 8.08
CA ILE A 57 7.04 -6.59 9.14
C ILE A 57 7.13 -7.66 10.23
N VAL A 58 7.98 -8.67 10.03
CA VAL A 58 8.22 -9.74 11.00
C VAL A 58 9.71 -9.78 11.31
N ALA A 59 10.05 -9.83 12.61
CA ALA A 59 11.42 -9.83 13.09
C ALA A 59 12.26 -10.92 12.42
N GLY A 60 13.45 -10.55 11.96
CA GLY A 60 14.38 -11.46 11.27
C GLY A 60 13.95 -11.89 9.85
N ARG A 61 12.84 -11.35 9.32
CA ARG A 61 12.29 -11.68 7.99
C ARG A 61 12.27 -10.48 7.05
N ALA A 62 13.33 -9.67 7.07
CA ALA A 62 13.47 -8.49 6.23
C ALA A 62 13.27 -8.75 4.73
N ALA A 63 13.74 -9.91 4.25
CA ALA A 63 13.58 -10.35 2.86
C ALA A 63 12.11 -10.54 2.44
N ASP A 64 11.18 -10.70 3.40
CA ASP A 64 9.76 -10.88 3.11
C ASP A 64 9.02 -9.55 2.91
N GLY A 65 9.55 -8.46 3.47
CA GLY A 65 8.88 -7.16 3.41
C GLY A 65 7.45 -7.23 3.96
N CYS A 66 6.52 -6.58 3.25
CA CYS A 66 5.09 -6.65 3.54
C CYS A 66 4.40 -7.94 3.03
N CYS A 67 5.12 -8.88 2.40
CA CYS A 67 4.57 -10.12 1.87
C CYS A 67 4.55 -11.29 2.90
N SER A 68 4.73 -11.00 4.19
CA SER A 68 4.97 -12.01 5.24
C SER A 68 3.75 -12.90 5.57
N HIS A 69 2.56 -12.39 5.39
CA HIS A 69 1.27 -13.08 5.53
C HIS A 69 0.56 -12.87 4.20
N GLY A 70 -0.18 -13.79 3.61
CA GLY A 70 -0.86 -13.49 2.33
C GLY A 70 -1.75 -12.23 2.35
N ALA A 71 -2.20 -11.80 1.17
CA ALA A 71 -3.09 -10.65 1.03
C ALA A 71 -4.54 -11.11 0.83
N PHE A 72 -5.46 -10.55 1.63
CA PHE A 72 -6.89 -10.72 1.43
C PHE A 72 -7.35 -10.04 0.15
N PHE A 73 -8.26 -10.71 -0.55
CA PHE A 73 -8.96 -10.10 -1.69
C PHE A 73 -10.05 -9.18 -1.15
N THR A 74 -10.17 -7.99 -1.75
CA THR A 74 -11.19 -6.99 -1.40
C THR A 74 -12.57 -7.39 -1.92
N ASP A 75 -12.63 -7.92 -3.14
CA ASP A 75 -13.85 -8.38 -3.80
C ASP A 75 -13.58 -9.42 -4.89
N GLY A 76 -14.63 -9.76 -5.66
CA GLY A 76 -14.53 -10.73 -6.76
C GLY A 76 -13.77 -10.22 -7.98
N ASP A 77 -13.71 -8.91 -8.20
CA ASP A 77 -12.96 -8.31 -9.31
C ASP A 77 -11.46 -8.33 -9.02
N ASP A 78 -11.06 -8.11 -7.77
CA ASP A 78 -9.69 -8.32 -7.30
C ASP A 78 -9.24 -9.78 -7.50
N GLU A 79 -10.04 -10.75 -7.04
CA GLU A 79 -9.74 -12.17 -7.24
C GLU A 79 -9.60 -12.52 -8.73
N LYS A 80 -10.52 -12.01 -9.57
CA LYS A 80 -10.53 -12.27 -11.01
C LYS A 80 -9.30 -11.69 -11.71
N ARG A 81 -8.90 -10.46 -11.36
CA ARG A 81 -7.69 -9.81 -11.90
C ARG A 81 -6.44 -10.58 -11.52
N VAL A 82 -6.26 -10.90 -10.25
CA VAL A 82 -5.10 -11.67 -9.78
C VAL A 82 -5.08 -13.06 -10.42
N ARG A 83 -6.23 -13.73 -10.54
CA ARG A 83 -6.32 -15.02 -11.25
C ARG A 83 -5.88 -14.92 -12.71
N ALA A 84 -6.18 -13.82 -13.39
CA ALA A 84 -5.72 -13.60 -14.76
C ALA A 84 -4.19 -13.41 -14.80
N ALA A 85 -3.63 -12.64 -13.87
CA ALA A 85 -2.18 -12.46 -13.75
C ALA A 85 -1.44 -13.77 -13.44
N VAL A 86 -1.96 -14.60 -12.52
CA VAL A 86 -1.35 -15.90 -12.15
C VAL A 86 -1.24 -16.86 -13.34
N LYS A 87 -2.17 -16.81 -14.31
CA LYS A 87 -2.09 -17.64 -15.53
C LYS A 87 -0.88 -17.31 -16.42
N ARG A 88 -0.27 -16.14 -16.22
CA ARG A 88 0.91 -15.68 -16.97
C ARG A 88 2.23 -16.11 -16.30
N LEU A 89 2.17 -16.56 -15.05
CA LEU A 89 3.35 -17.05 -14.33
C LEU A 89 3.74 -18.44 -14.82
N THR A 90 5.05 -18.71 -14.78
CA THR A 90 5.64 -20.00 -15.15
C THR A 90 6.62 -20.45 -14.05
N PRO A 91 7.09 -21.70 -14.03
CA PRO A 91 8.12 -22.15 -13.10
C PRO A 91 9.41 -21.31 -13.15
N GLU A 92 9.71 -20.69 -14.29
CA GLU A 92 10.87 -19.82 -14.47
C GLU A 92 10.69 -18.44 -13.85
N THR A 93 9.45 -17.98 -13.68
CA THR A 93 9.15 -16.63 -13.14
C THR A 93 8.54 -16.66 -11.73
N TRP A 94 8.14 -17.82 -11.26
CA TRP A 94 7.53 -18.04 -9.96
C TRP A 94 8.13 -19.29 -9.30
N GLN A 95 9.02 -19.08 -8.32
CA GLN A 95 9.78 -20.14 -7.65
C GLN A 95 8.87 -21.18 -6.98
N HIS A 96 7.80 -20.73 -6.35
CA HIS A 96 6.83 -21.56 -5.64
C HIS A 96 5.64 -21.87 -6.54
N PHE A 97 5.90 -22.21 -7.80
CA PHE A 97 4.88 -22.42 -8.82
C PHE A 97 3.80 -23.42 -8.39
N ARG A 98 2.53 -22.99 -8.45
CA ARG A 98 1.37 -23.83 -8.14
C ARG A 98 0.32 -23.70 -9.22
N ARG A 99 -0.22 -24.85 -9.64
CA ARG A 99 -1.36 -24.90 -10.57
C ARG A 99 -2.66 -25.03 -9.80
N GLY A 100 -3.71 -24.38 -10.28
CA GLY A 100 -5.05 -24.49 -9.71
C GLY A 100 -5.31 -23.50 -8.59
N PHE A 101 -6.48 -22.88 -8.65
CA PHE A 101 -6.87 -21.76 -7.79
C PHE A 101 -6.77 -22.03 -6.29
N LYS A 102 -7.16 -23.23 -5.86
CA LYS A 102 -7.13 -23.66 -4.46
C LYS A 102 -5.71 -23.86 -3.91
N ASN A 103 -4.68 -23.84 -4.76
CA ASN A 103 -3.31 -24.10 -4.33
C ASN A 103 -2.51 -22.82 -4.06
N TRP A 104 -2.95 -21.69 -4.61
CA TRP A 104 -2.35 -20.37 -4.35
C TRP A 104 -3.30 -19.42 -3.59
N THR A 105 -4.49 -19.88 -3.22
CA THR A 105 -5.40 -19.17 -2.31
C THR A 105 -5.79 -20.05 -1.13
N GLU A 106 -6.14 -19.42 -0.03
CA GLU A 106 -6.67 -20.07 1.18
C GLU A 106 -7.86 -19.27 1.71
N ASN A 107 -8.75 -19.96 2.43
CA ASN A 107 -9.81 -19.30 3.19
C ASN A 107 -9.28 -18.97 4.58
N ASP A 108 -9.61 -17.80 5.08
CA ASP A 108 -9.23 -17.31 6.41
C ASP A 108 -10.35 -16.39 6.93
N THR A 109 -10.15 -15.75 8.07
CA THR A 109 -11.11 -14.81 8.66
C THR A 109 -10.48 -13.45 8.90
N ILE A 110 -11.14 -12.40 8.41
CA ILE A 110 -10.85 -11.03 8.80
C ILE A 110 -11.38 -10.83 10.23
N ASP A 111 -10.55 -10.25 11.09
CA ASP A 111 -10.82 -9.98 12.52
C ASP A 111 -11.30 -11.21 13.32
N GLY A 112 -10.93 -12.43 12.88
CA GLY A 112 -11.34 -13.69 13.50
C GLY A 112 -12.82 -14.04 13.34
N LYS A 113 -13.58 -13.28 12.53
CA LYS A 113 -15.05 -13.42 12.44
C LYS A 113 -15.58 -13.50 11.02
N ASN A 114 -15.05 -12.70 10.10
CA ASN A 114 -15.61 -12.54 8.77
C ASN A 114 -14.85 -13.43 7.78
N PRO A 115 -15.46 -14.49 7.23
CA PRO A 115 -14.78 -15.35 6.28
C PRO A 115 -14.36 -14.56 5.04
N ALA A 116 -13.11 -14.71 4.64
CA ALA A 116 -12.55 -14.08 3.48
C ALA A 116 -11.53 -15.00 2.81
N ARG A 117 -11.21 -14.71 1.55
CA ARG A 117 -10.16 -15.41 0.83
C ARG A 117 -8.92 -14.53 0.77
N ARG A 118 -7.75 -15.15 0.87
CA ARG A 118 -6.46 -14.49 0.67
C ARG A 118 -5.55 -15.32 -0.22
N THR A 119 -4.46 -14.72 -0.71
CA THR A 119 -3.35 -15.47 -1.28
C THR A 119 -2.77 -16.40 -0.22
N ALA A 120 -2.43 -17.63 -0.59
CA ALA A 120 -1.85 -18.59 0.34
C ALA A 120 -0.41 -18.23 0.73
N THR A 121 0.04 -18.76 1.85
CA THR A 121 1.45 -18.79 2.23
C THR A 121 2.15 -20.03 1.65
N ARG A 122 3.49 -20.02 1.65
CA ARG A 122 4.28 -21.18 1.17
C ARG A 122 4.06 -22.40 2.08
N ALA A 123 4.01 -22.17 3.39
CA ALA A 123 3.76 -23.11 4.48
C ALA A 123 3.31 -22.31 5.73
N ALA A 124 3.00 -22.99 6.83
CA ALA A 124 2.76 -22.32 8.11
C ALA A 124 3.94 -21.39 8.47
N ASP A 125 3.63 -20.17 8.89
CA ASP A 125 4.60 -19.11 9.23
C ASP A 125 5.59 -18.72 8.12
N ALA A 126 5.34 -19.11 6.87
CA ALA A 126 6.14 -18.72 5.71
C ALA A 126 5.51 -17.54 4.96
N PRO A 127 6.27 -16.79 4.13
CA PRO A 127 5.72 -15.68 3.36
C PRO A 127 4.68 -16.12 2.33
N CYS A 128 4.02 -15.13 1.73
CA CYS A 128 3.13 -15.28 0.60
C CYS A 128 3.76 -16.16 -0.49
N VAL A 129 2.96 -17.04 -1.08
CA VAL A 129 3.41 -17.97 -2.13
C VAL A 129 3.98 -17.26 -3.36
N PHE A 130 3.60 -16.00 -3.60
CA PHE A 130 4.11 -15.20 -4.72
C PHE A 130 5.43 -14.50 -4.43
N LEU A 131 5.94 -14.51 -3.21
CA LEU A 131 7.29 -14.04 -2.95
C LEU A 131 8.27 -15.04 -3.56
N ASN A 132 9.22 -14.60 -4.38
CA ASN A 132 10.41 -15.35 -4.77
C ASN A 132 11.57 -14.93 -3.86
N ASP A 133 12.47 -15.86 -3.57
CA ASP A 133 13.69 -15.60 -2.80
C ASP A 133 14.64 -14.66 -3.56
N ALA A 134 15.48 -13.93 -2.83
CA ALA A 134 16.30 -12.84 -3.39
C ALA A 134 17.25 -13.30 -4.50
N ASP A 135 17.74 -14.54 -4.42
CA ASP A 135 18.67 -15.17 -5.36
C ASP A 135 17.98 -16.03 -6.44
N PHE A 136 16.64 -16.05 -6.48
CA PHE A 136 15.92 -16.81 -7.49
C PHE A 136 16.27 -16.32 -8.90
N PRO A 137 16.67 -17.19 -9.86
CA PRO A 137 17.08 -16.77 -11.20
C PRO A 137 16.00 -16.00 -11.97
N GLY A 138 14.73 -16.25 -11.68
CA GLY A 138 13.59 -15.50 -12.20
C GLY A 138 13.34 -14.15 -11.53
N GLY A 139 14.26 -13.66 -10.70
CA GLY A 139 14.16 -12.41 -9.94
C GLY A 139 13.47 -12.57 -8.58
N GLY A 140 14.10 -12.00 -7.55
CA GLY A 140 13.57 -11.93 -6.20
C GLY A 140 12.43 -10.93 -6.03
N GLY A 141 11.62 -11.13 -4.99
CA GLY A 141 10.44 -10.31 -4.71
C GLY A 141 9.15 -10.89 -5.28
N CYS A 142 8.09 -10.07 -5.38
CA CYS A 142 6.78 -10.55 -5.79
C CYS A 142 6.75 -10.98 -7.28
N ALA A 143 6.45 -12.25 -7.54
CA ALA A 143 6.33 -12.82 -8.88
C ALA A 143 5.29 -12.09 -9.74
N LEU A 144 4.16 -11.65 -9.15
CA LEU A 144 3.12 -10.88 -9.85
C LEU A 144 3.64 -9.51 -10.29
N HIS A 145 4.39 -8.83 -9.41
CA HIS A 145 5.02 -7.56 -9.72
C HIS A 145 6.04 -7.72 -10.87
N ALA A 146 6.96 -8.68 -10.73
CA ALA A 146 7.98 -8.93 -11.74
C ALA A 146 7.37 -9.32 -13.09
N GLN A 147 6.28 -10.11 -13.08
CA GLN A 147 5.58 -10.49 -14.30
C GLN A 147 4.89 -9.29 -14.97
N ALA A 148 4.26 -8.38 -14.21
CA ALA A 148 3.70 -7.15 -14.76
C ALA A 148 4.76 -6.31 -15.49
N LEU A 149 5.95 -6.16 -14.89
CA LEU A 149 7.05 -5.44 -15.52
C LEU A 149 7.54 -6.11 -16.81
N ARG A 150 7.64 -7.45 -16.84
CA ARG A 150 7.98 -8.20 -18.07
C ARG A 150 6.95 -7.99 -19.18
N ASP A 151 5.68 -7.94 -18.79
CA ASP A 151 4.57 -7.73 -19.70
C ASP A 151 4.39 -6.25 -20.09
N GLY A 152 5.23 -5.35 -19.57
CA GLY A 152 5.22 -3.92 -19.88
C GLY A 152 4.03 -3.17 -19.31
N VAL A 153 3.41 -3.68 -18.24
CA VAL A 153 2.25 -3.06 -17.58
C VAL A 153 2.55 -2.68 -16.15
N HIS A 154 1.75 -1.76 -15.61
CA HIS A 154 1.93 -1.30 -14.23
C HIS A 154 1.65 -2.44 -13.23
N PRO A 155 2.43 -2.62 -12.15
CA PRO A 155 2.24 -3.71 -11.18
C PRO A 155 0.85 -3.76 -10.51
N LEU A 156 0.16 -2.62 -10.39
CA LEU A 156 -1.22 -2.56 -9.87
C LEU A 156 -2.21 -3.40 -10.69
N GLU A 157 -1.92 -3.64 -11.97
CA GLU A 157 -2.77 -4.45 -12.84
C GLU A 157 -2.78 -5.93 -12.43
N TYR A 158 -1.74 -6.39 -11.71
CA TYR A 158 -1.50 -7.82 -11.45
C TYR A 158 -1.56 -8.16 -9.96
N LYS A 159 -1.18 -7.22 -9.10
CA LYS A 159 -1.13 -7.41 -7.65
C LYS A 159 -2.55 -7.42 -7.05
N PRO A 160 -2.76 -8.12 -5.92
CA PRO A 160 -3.97 -7.97 -5.12
C PRO A 160 -4.15 -6.52 -4.64
N ASP A 161 -5.39 -6.12 -4.38
CA ASP A 161 -5.74 -4.74 -4.00
C ASP A 161 -4.90 -4.22 -2.83
N VAL A 162 -4.89 -4.97 -1.72
CA VAL A 162 -4.12 -4.59 -0.53
C VAL A 162 -2.64 -4.39 -0.87
N CYS A 163 -2.08 -5.21 -1.75
CA CYS A 163 -0.64 -5.16 -2.08
C CYS A 163 -0.24 -3.95 -2.93
N TRP A 164 -1.08 -3.52 -3.87
CA TRP A 164 -0.74 -2.35 -4.70
C TRP A 164 -1.19 -1.03 -4.07
N GLN A 165 -2.25 -1.06 -3.25
CA GLN A 165 -2.72 0.13 -2.56
C GLN A 165 -1.73 0.60 -1.50
N LEU A 166 -1.10 -0.34 -0.76
CA LEU A 166 -0.05 0.01 0.19
C LEU A 166 1.03 0.87 -0.50
N PRO A 167 1.43 2.01 0.11
CA PRO A 167 1.12 2.46 1.48
C PRO A 167 0.00 3.50 1.57
N ILE A 168 -0.88 3.60 0.57
CA ILE A 168 -2.05 4.48 0.61
C ILE A 168 -3.22 3.71 1.22
N ARG A 169 -3.84 4.29 2.23
CA ARG A 169 -5.13 3.83 2.74
C ARG A 169 -6.24 4.62 2.05
N ARG A 170 -7.21 3.91 1.47
CA ARG A 170 -8.46 4.49 0.98
C ARG A 170 -9.63 3.98 1.82
N ASP A 171 -10.34 4.91 2.43
CA ASP A 171 -11.65 4.65 3.03
C ASP A 171 -12.74 5.35 2.21
N GLN A 172 -13.95 4.79 2.18
CA GLN A 172 -15.09 5.35 1.45
C GLN A 172 -16.36 5.30 2.29
N ASP A 173 -16.97 6.46 2.51
CA ASP A 173 -18.17 6.59 3.33
C ASP A 173 -19.23 7.47 2.66
N TRP A 174 -20.49 7.05 2.75
CA TRP A 174 -21.61 7.89 2.33
C TRP A 174 -21.98 8.88 3.43
N HIS A 175 -21.86 10.18 3.14
CA HIS A 175 -22.24 11.25 4.05
C HIS A 175 -23.56 11.91 3.61
N LYS A 176 -24.52 12.02 4.53
CA LYS A 176 -25.76 12.79 4.32
C LYS A 176 -25.58 14.19 4.90
N ARG A 177 -25.61 15.21 4.04
CA ARG A 177 -25.48 16.62 4.42
C ARG A 177 -26.80 17.17 5.01
N PRO A 178 -26.74 18.31 5.73
CA PRO A 178 -27.94 18.96 6.30
C PRO A 178 -29.02 19.34 5.27
N ASP A 179 -28.62 19.59 4.02
CA ASP A 179 -29.52 19.87 2.89
C ASP A 179 -30.15 18.61 2.27
N ASN A 180 -29.95 17.44 2.89
CA ASN A 180 -30.37 16.10 2.44
C ASN A 180 -29.65 15.56 1.20
N THR A 181 -28.65 16.26 0.66
CA THR A 181 -27.80 15.67 -0.37
C THR A 181 -26.95 14.54 0.24
N LYS A 182 -26.70 13.51 -0.57
CA LYS A 182 -25.80 12.41 -0.22
C LYS A 182 -24.59 12.48 -1.12
N VAL A 183 -23.41 12.45 -0.50
CA VAL A 183 -22.13 12.43 -1.20
C VAL A 183 -21.32 11.23 -0.73
N LEU A 184 -20.60 10.62 -1.65
CA LEU A 184 -19.55 9.65 -1.35
C LEU A 184 -18.29 10.42 -0.99
N ILE A 185 -17.70 10.17 0.18
CA ILE A 185 -16.41 10.74 0.58
C ILE A 185 -15.37 9.65 0.46
N SER A 186 -14.42 9.82 -0.47
CA SER A 186 -13.21 8.99 -0.54
C SER A 186 -12.09 9.67 0.22
N THR A 187 -11.61 9.05 1.29
CA THR A 187 -10.48 9.55 2.08
C THR A 187 -9.21 8.84 1.65
N LEU A 188 -8.19 9.59 1.23
CA LEU A 188 -6.85 9.10 0.93
C LEU A 188 -5.89 9.50 2.05
N ALA A 189 -5.32 8.51 2.73
CA ALA A 189 -4.48 8.70 3.89
C ALA A 189 -3.21 7.85 3.83
N GLU A 190 -2.27 8.12 4.72
CA GLU A 190 -1.19 7.19 5.04
C GLU A 190 -1.77 5.87 5.57
N PHE A 191 -1.30 4.74 5.04
CA PHE A 191 -1.54 3.43 5.64
C PHE A 191 -0.57 3.23 6.81
N ASP A 192 -0.85 3.88 7.92
CA ASP A 192 -0.07 3.74 9.14
C ASP A 192 -0.37 2.40 9.87
N ARG A 193 0.28 2.18 11.02
CA ARG A 193 0.08 0.98 11.84
C ARG A 193 -1.40 0.73 12.21
N ARG A 194 -2.22 1.78 12.40
CA ARG A 194 -3.65 1.63 12.74
C ARG A 194 -4.46 1.06 11.58
N GLY A 195 -3.99 1.25 10.34
CA GLY A 195 -4.59 0.64 9.15
C GLY A 195 -4.59 -0.89 9.16
N TRP A 196 -3.72 -1.51 9.97
CA TRP A 196 -3.64 -2.97 10.16
C TRP A 196 -4.54 -3.49 11.30
N GLY A 197 -5.36 -2.63 11.90
CA GLY A 197 -6.09 -2.96 13.13
C GLY A 197 -5.15 -3.18 14.31
N ALA A 198 -5.58 -3.98 15.29
CA ALA A 198 -4.80 -4.22 16.51
C ALA A 198 -3.41 -4.82 16.23
N GLY A 199 -3.30 -5.70 15.22
CA GLY A 199 -2.04 -6.35 14.85
C GLY A 199 -0.98 -5.41 14.25
N GLY A 200 -1.36 -4.18 13.88
CA GLY A 200 -0.40 -3.20 13.37
C GLY A 200 0.65 -2.74 14.39
N HIS A 201 0.32 -2.82 15.68
CA HIS A 201 1.26 -2.52 16.76
C HIS A 201 2.30 -3.63 16.97
N ASP A 202 2.03 -4.82 16.45
CA ASP A 202 2.93 -5.97 16.55
C ASP A 202 3.93 -6.04 15.38
N LEU A 203 3.75 -5.25 14.30
CA LEU A 203 4.67 -5.24 13.15
C LEU A 203 6.07 -4.84 13.60
N ASP A 204 7.07 -5.66 13.30
CA ASP A 204 8.47 -5.44 13.67
C ASP A 204 8.94 -4.06 13.22
N TRP A 205 8.68 -3.70 11.98
CA TRP A 205 8.95 -2.38 11.43
C TRP A 205 7.88 -1.97 10.42
N TRP A 206 7.60 -0.68 10.33
CA TRP A 206 6.65 -0.15 9.37
C TRP A 206 7.22 1.03 8.56
N CYS A 207 7.22 0.86 7.24
CA CYS A 207 7.91 1.78 6.34
C CYS A 207 7.29 3.17 6.24
N THR A 208 5.99 3.35 6.49
CA THR A 208 5.33 4.66 6.32
C THR A 208 5.68 5.62 7.45
N SER A 209 6.04 5.10 8.61
CA SER A 209 6.48 5.86 9.77
C SER A 209 8.01 6.00 9.83
N SER A 210 8.78 5.23 9.06
CA SER A 210 10.24 5.18 9.18
C SER A 210 10.95 6.21 8.31
N THR A 211 11.85 6.98 8.91
CA THR A 211 12.78 7.90 8.21
C THR A 211 13.59 7.21 7.11
N ASP A 212 13.91 5.93 7.27
CA ASP A 212 14.67 5.15 6.28
C ASP A 212 13.98 5.04 4.91
N ALA A 213 12.64 5.08 4.89
CA ALA A 213 11.85 5.00 3.65
C ALA A 213 11.49 6.38 3.08
N HIS A 214 11.73 7.47 3.81
CA HIS A 214 11.41 8.84 3.41
C HIS A 214 12.54 9.51 2.61
N VAL A 215 13.12 8.75 1.67
CA VAL A 215 14.31 9.11 0.88
C VAL A 215 14.03 9.23 -0.62
N GLY A 216 12.75 9.26 -1.00
CA GLY A 216 12.30 9.35 -2.38
C GLY A 216 12.67 10.68 -3.04
N ALA A 217 13.07 10.63 -4.32
CA ALA A 217 13.42 11.82 -5.09
C ALA A 217 12.18 12.68 -5.44
N GLU A 218 11.02 12.05 -5.59
CA GLU A 218 9.74 12.69 -5.91
C GLU A 218 8.78 12.56 -4.74
N PRO A 219 7.84 13.52 -4.56
CA PRO A 219 6.78 13.40 -3.58
C PRO A 219 5.80 12.29 -3.98
N MET A 220 5.16 11.70 -2.98
CA MET A 220 4.26 10.56 -3.18
C MET A 220 3.17 10.77 -4.22
N TYR A 221 2.55 11.95 -4.30
CA TYR A 221 1.49 12.21 -5.28
C TYR A 221 1.97 12.08 -6.73
N ILE A 222 3.28 12.23 -6.99
CA ILE A 222 3.89 12.02 -8.30
C ILE A 222 4.27 10.54 -8.47
N SER A 223 5.03 9.98 -7.53
CA SER A 223 5.56 8.62 -7.66
C SER A 223 4.47 7.53 -7.62
N TYR A 224 3.36 7.80 -6.94
CA TYR A 224 2.19 6.90 -6.82
C TYR A 224 1.01 7.33 -7.71
N GLY A 225 1.26 8.15 -8.73
CA GLY A 225 0.24 8.68 -9.63
C GLY A 225 -0.68 7.62 -10.26
N PRO A 226 -0.17 6.47 -10.76
CA PRO A 226 -1.01 5.39 -11.28
C PRO A 226 -1.97 4.81 -10.24
N GLU A 227 -1.50 4.52 -9.03
CA GLU A 227 -2.31 4.01 -7.93
C GLU A 227 -3.36 5.02 -7.49
N LEU A 228 -2.98 6.30 -7.34
CA LEU A 228 -3.92 7.37 -7.02
C LEU A 228 -5.00 7.50 -8.10
N THR A 229 -4.61 7.42 -9.37
CA THR A 229 -5.55 7.42 -10.50
C THR A 229 -6.51 6.24 -10.43
N ALA A 230 -6.03 5.04 -10.10
CA ALA A 230 -6.88 3.86 -9.94
C ALA A 230 -7.84 4.00 -8.74
N LEU A 231 -7.41 4.68 -7.67
CA LEU A 231 -8.20 4.85 -6.45
C LEU A 231 -9.33 5.88 -6.55
N ILE A 232 -9.12 7.00 -7.25
CA ILE A 232 -10.09 8.11 -7.30
C ILE A 232 -10.50 8.53 -8.71
N GLY A 233 -9.95 7.90 -9.75
CA GLY A 233 -10.21 8.25 -11.15
C GLY A 233 -9.30 9.37 -11.66
N ALA A 234 -9.08 9.38 -12.98
CA ALA A 234 -8.16 10.32 -13.63
C ALA A 234 -8.53 11.80 -13.44
N PRO A 235 -9.81 12.22 -13.55
CA PRO A 235 -10.18 13.63 -13.32
C PRO A 235 -9.89 14.10 -11.89
N ALA A 236 -10.22 13.28 -10.89
CA ALA A 236 -9.97 13.59 -9.49
C ALA A 236 -8.47 13.60 -9.18
N TYR A 237 -7.70 12.64 -9.69
CA TYR A 237 -6.25 12.62 -9.53
C TYR A 237 -5.58 13.85 -10.17
N ALA A 238 -5.98 14.25 -11.38
CA ALA A 238 -5.44 15.44 -12.03
C ALA A 238 -5.68 16.70 -11.17
N LYS A 239 -6.86 16.82 -10.55
CA LYS A 239 -7.16 17.91 -9.62
C LYS A 239 -6.33 17.81 -8.33
N LEU A 240 -6.22 16.62 -7.74
CA LEU A 240 -5.39 16.38 -6.56
C LEU A 240 -3.92 16.76 -6.82
N ALA A 241 -3.36 16.39 -7.97
CA ALA A 241 -2.00 16.70 -8.36
C ALA A 241 -1.78 18.21 -8.54
N GLU A 242 -2.74 18.93 -9.14
CA GLU A 242 -2.72 20.40 -9.22
C GLU A 242 -2.65 21.04 -7.83
N LEU A 243 -3.52 20.59 -6.91
CA LEU A 243 -3.58 21.09 -5.53
C LEU A 243 -2.30 20.76 -4.75
N CYS A 244 -1.76 19.54 -4.89
CA CYS A 244 -0.50 19.14 -4.27
C CYS A 244 0.67 19.99 -4.79
N ALA A 245 0.76 20.19 -6.11
CA ALA A 245 1.81 21.01 -6.71
C ALA A 245 1.73 22.48 -6.25
N ALA A 246 0.52 23.04 -6.16
CA ALA A 246 0.31 24.37 -5.60
C ALA A 246 0.74 24.45 -4.13
N ARG A 247 0.41 23.42 -3.34
CA ARG A 247 0.76 23.38 -1.93
C ARG A 247 2.26 23.29 -1.70
N LEU A 248 2.98 22.46 -2.46
CA LEU A 248 4.44 22.39 -2.39
C LEU A 248 5.11 23.75 -2.64
N ARG A 249 4.63 24.51 -3.62
CA ARG A 249 5.16 25.86 -3.90
C ARG A 249 4.91 26.84 -2.75
N GLN A 250 3.85 26.64 -1.97
CA GLN A 250 3.52 27.48 -0.81
C GLN A 250 4.24 27.02 0.48
N GLY A 251 4.74 25.78 0.54
CA GLY A 251 5.38 25.17 1.71
C GLY A 251 4.36 24.61 2.72
N GLN A 252 4.52 23.36 3.15
CA GLN A 252 3.59 22.68 4.06
C GLN A 252 3.55 23.33 5.46
N VAL A 253 2.38 23.29 6.11
CA VAL A 253 2.25 23.69 7.52
C VAL A 253 2.57 22.50 8.43
N ALA A 254 2.15 21.30 8.00
CA ALA A 254 2.39 20.05 8.70
C ALA A 254 3.09 19.06 7.76
N PRO A 255 4.40 19.25 7.48
CA PRO A 255 5.20 18.26 6.78
C PRO A 255 5.29 16.95 7.57
N HIS A 256 5.50 15.83 6.87
CA HIS A 256 5.58 14.53 7.52
C HIS A 256 6.90 14.43 8.30
N PRO A 257 6.90 14.13 9.61
CA PRO A 257 8.11 14.20 10.42
C PRO A 257 9.20 13.24 9.94
N ALA A 258 8.83 12.08 9.38
CA ALA A 258 9.83 11.16 8.81
C ALA A 258 10.56 11.72 7.57
N THR A 259 9.97 12.71 6.89
CA THR A 259 10.59 13.40 5.74
C THR A 259 11.53 14.52 6.18
N GLU A 260 11.31 15.11 7.36
CA GLU A 260 12.10 16.23 7.87
C GLU A 260 13.32 15.82 8.69
N ALA A 261 13.35 14.56 9.13
CA ALA A 261 14.35 14.02 10.05
C ALA A 261 15.73 13.78 9.41
#